data_AF-A0A143C7F2-F1
#
_entry.id   AF-A0A143C7F2-F1
#
_cell.length_a   1.000
_cell.length_b   1.000
_cell.length_c   1.000
_cell.angle_alpha   90.00
_cell.angle_beta   90.00
_cell.angle_gamma   90.00
#
_symmetry.space_group_name_H-M   'P 1'
#
loop_
_entity.id
_entity.type
_entity.pdbx_description
1 polymer ?
#
loop_
_entity_poly.entity_id
_entity_poly.type
_entity_poly.pdbx_seq_one_letter_code
_entity_poly.pdbx_strand_id
1 'polypeptide(L)'
;MRVGPVGMMICMEPEVVAALWGFGGAAMGAGGAFLGTWVQQRHQAQMEQKRREEARADLLEERGRTAADKALTELYDLRRHVSTWKVGMSAEERNQWYQTGYDHTYSAELNAALIPEANELRERLRDALEVVRTSMDVDAWQSEHEPYLSHFDAEHSIALLSAYMRGDSLPTPTSREKRETTQREMREEGWAEEDRRRSNPS
;
A
#
# COMPACT_ATOMS: atom_id res chain seq x y z
N MET A 1 -9.45 -21.58 112.52
CA MET A 1 -9.87 -20.26 111.95
C MET A 1 -9.33 -20.19 110.53
N ARG A 2 -10.22 -20.04 109.54
CA ARG A 2 -9.95 -20.17 108.10
C ARG A 2 -9.48 -18.84 107.51
N VAL A 3 -8.46 -18.94 106.67
CA VAL A 3 -7.91 -17.90 105.78
C VAL A 3 -8.87 -17.73 104.59
N GLY A 4 -9.19 -16.48 104.22
CA GLY A 4 -9.95 -16.13 103.01
C GLY A 4 -9.05 -15.46 101.96
N PRO A 5 -9.28 -15.64 100.64
CA PRO A 5 -8.41 -15.15 99.59
C PRO A 5 -8.80 -13.76 99.06
N VAL A 6 -7.79 -13.03 98.58
CA VAL A 6 -7.87 -11.75 97.87
C VAL A 6 -8.14 -12.03 96.38
N GLY A 7 -9.26 -11.50 95.86
CA GLY A 7 -9.55 -11.49 94.43
C GLY A 7 -8.84 -10.31 93.75
N MET A 8 -7.90 -10.61 92.86
CA MET A 8 -7.19 -9.65 92.03
C MET A 8 -7.89 -9.56 90.67
N MET A 9 -8.47 -8.41 90.36
CA MET A 9 -9.16 -8.11 89.12
C MET A 9 -8.16 -7.48 88.15
N ILE A 10 -7.79 -8.23 87.09
CA ILE A 10 -6.91 -7.73 86.02
C ILE A 10 -7.80 -7.07 84.97
N CYS A 11 -7.76 -5.74 84.90
CA CYS A 11 -8.32 -4.98 83.78
C CYS A 11 -7.36 -5.07 82.60
N MET A 12 -7.79 -5.65 81.47
CA MET A 12 -7.07 -5.56 80.19
C MET A 12 -7.44 -4.24 79.50
N GLU A 13 -6.45 -3.42 79.17
CA GLU A 13 -6.60 -2.13 78.48
C GLU A 13 -7.09 -2.33 77.03
N PRO A 14 -8.19 -1.67 76.61
CA PRO A 14 -8.77 -1.79 75.27
C PRO A 14 -7.97 -1.08 74.16
N GLU A 15 -6.88 -0.39 74.51
CA GLU A 15 -6.12 0.46 73.59
C GLU A 15 -5.21 -0.33 72.63
N VAL A 16 -4.86 -1.57 72.97
CA VAL A 16 -3.93 -2.37 72.15
C VAL A 16 -4.61 -3.02 70.93
N VAL A 17 -5.95 -3.15 70.93
CA VAL A 17 -6.69 -3.84 69.85
C VAL A 17 -7.00 -2.91 68.67
N ALA A 18 -7.10 -1.60 68.89
CA ALA A 18 -7.40 -0.64 67.81
C ALA A 18 -6.18 -0.35 66.91
N ALA A 19 -4.96 -0.46 67.43
CA ALA A 19 -3.75 -0.15 66.68
C ALA A 19 -3.41 -1.18 65.58
N LEU A 20 -3.88 -2.43 65.70
CA LEU A 20 -3.57 -3.49 64.74
C LEU A 20 -4.49 -3.49 63.51
N TRP A 21 -5.72 -2.97 63.63
CA TRP A 21 -6.66 -2.84 62.51
C TRP A 21 -6.39 -1.60 61.64
N GLY A 22 -5.72 -0.58 62.16
CA GLY A 22 -5.34 0.63 61.41
C GLY A 22 -4.23 0.41 60.38
N PHE A 23 -3.39 -0.61 60.54
CA PHE A 23 -2.28 -0.90 59.62
C PHE A 23 -2.64 -1.85 58.47
N GLY A 24 -3.73 -2.62 58.58
CA GLY A 24 -4.20 -3.52 57.52
C GLY A 24 -4.94 -2.81 56.37
N GLY A 25 -5.61 -1.70 56.66
CA GLY A 25 -6.37 -0.93 55.65
C GLY A 25 -5.50 -0.09 54.70
N ALA A 26 -4.33 0.36 55.15
CA ALA A 26 -3.42 1.18 54.34
C ALA A 26 -2.73 0.38 53.21
N ALA A 27 -2.49 -0.92 53.43
CA ALA A 27 -1.82 -1.77 52.44
C ALA A 27 -2.73 -2.13 51.25
N MET A 28 -4.04 -2.30 51.46
CA MET A 28 -4.99 -2.55 50.36
C MET A 28 -5.31 -1.30 49.54
N GLY A 29 -5.27 -0.11 50.15
CA GLY A 29 -5.47 1.17 49.43
C GLY A 29 -4.31 1.53 48.49
N ALA A 30 -3.07 1.26 48.89
CA ALA A 30 -1.89 1.53 48.06
C ALA A 30 -1.79 0.56 46.86
N GLY A 31 -2.13 -0.72 47.03
CA GLY A 31 -2.10 -1.72 45.95
C GLY A 31 -3.11 -1.44 44.81
N GLY A 32 -4.29 -0.89 45.14
CA GLY A 32 -5.30 -0.51 44.15
C GLY A 32 -4.87 0.66 43.24
N ALA A 33 -4.15 1.64 43.78
CA ALA A 33 -3.65 2.78 42.99
C ALA A 33 -2.56 2.37 41.99
N PHE A 34 -1.68 1.43 42.36
CA PHE A 34 -0.66 0.89 41.45
C PHE A 34 -1.26 0.05 40.31
N LEU A 35 -2.26 -0.79 40.60
CA LEU A 35 -2.96 -1.58 39.58
C LEU A 35 -3.75 -0.70 38.62
N GLY A 36 -4.45 0.32 39.13
CA GLY A 36 -5.15 1.31 38.29
C GLY A 36 -4.19 2.06 37.35
N THR A 37 -3.04 2.50 37.87
CA THR A 37 -2.02 3.19 37.07
C THR A 37 -1.42 2.27 36.00
N TRP A 38 -1.14 1.00 36.31
CA TRP A 38 -0.58 0.04 35.34
C TRP A 38 -1.56 -0.31 34.22
N VAL A 39 -2.84 -0.55 34.55
CA VAL A 39 -3.89 -0.80 33.54
C VAL A 39 -4.09 0.43 32.67
N GLN A 40 -4.13 1.62 33.26
CA GLN A 40 -4.27 2.88 32.52
C GLN A 40 -3.07 3.12 31.60
N GLN A 41 -1.84 2.86 32.07
CA GLN A 41 -0.62 2.99 31.26
C GLN A 41 -0.57 1.97 30.11
N ARG A 42 -0.99 0.73 30.34
CA ARG A 42 -1.07 -0.30 29.29
C ARG A 42 -2.14 0.05 28.25
N HIS A 43 -3.29 0.59 28.68
CA HIS A 43 -4.34 1.00 27.78
C HIS A 43 -3.94 2.24 26.96
N GLN A 44 -3.25 3.21 27.58
CA GLN A 44 -2.65 4.36 26.88
C GLN A 44 -1.62 3.92 25.84
N ALA A 45 -0.74 2.98 26.17
CA ALA A 45 0.25 2.45 25.22
C ALA A 45 -0.41 1.77 24.01
N GLN A 46 -1.49 1.00 24.23
CA GLN A 46 -2.26 0.38 23.15
C GLN A 46 -2.97 1.43 22.27
N MET A 47 -3.53 2.47 22.88
CA MET A 47 -4.19 3.56 22.14
C MET A 47 -3.20 4.39 21.33
N GLU A 48 -2.00 4.65 21.86
CA GLU A 48 -0.93 5.33 21.11
C GLU A 48 -0.46 4.49 19.93
N GLN A 49 -0.34 3.17 20.10
CA GLN A 49 0.04 2.28 19.02
C GLN A 49 -1.00 2.26 17.91
N LYS A 50 -2.29 2.13 18.25
CA LYS A 50 -3.39 2.22 17.27
C LYS A 50 -3.40 3.57 16.53
N ARG A 51 -3.24 4.68 17.24
CA ARG A 51 -3.15 6.01 16.61
C ARG A 51 -1.98 6.13 15.65
N ARG A 52 -0.83 5.50 15.95
CA ARG A 52 0.33 5.48 15.04
C ARG A 52 0.06 4.62 13.82
N GLU A 53 -0.67 3.52 13.95
CA GLU A 53 -1.07 2.66 12.85
C GLU A 53 -2.07 3.37 11.94
N GLU A 54 -3.10 4.00 12.51
CA GLU A 54 -4.08 4.82 11.80
C GLU A 54 -3.39 5.98 11.05
N ALA A 55 -2.55 6.76 11.74
CA ALA A 55 -1.81 7.86 11.11
C ALA A 55 -0.88 7.39 9.98
N ARG A 56 -0.33 6.17 10.07
CA ARG A 56 0.46 5.59 8.97
C ARG A 56 -0.43 5.18 7.81
N ALA A 57 -1.60 4.61 8.07
CA ALA A 57 -2.56 4.23 7.04
C ALA A 57 -3.04 5.48 6.26
N ASP A 58 -3.40 6.55 6.97
CA ASP A 58 -3.84 7.82 6.36
C ASP A 58 -2.75 8.41 5.45
N LEU A 59 -1.49 8.41 5.91
CA LEU A 59 -0.36 8.88 5.13
C LEU A 59 -0.08 8.01 3.88
N LEU A 60 -0.29 6.69 3.98
CA LEU A 60 -0.15 5.79 2.84
C LEU A 60 -1.26 6.00 1.82
N GLU A 61 -2.49 6.22 2.27
CA GLU A 61 -3.63 6.52 1.41
C GLU A 61 -3.41 7.85 0.65
N GLU A 62 -3.01 8.91 1.35
CA GLU A 62 -2.73 10.22 0.74
C GLU A 62 -1.60 10.15 -0.30
N ARG A 63 -0.51 9.42 0.02
CA ARG A 63 0.60 9.19 -0.91
C ARG A 63 0.16 8.38 -2.11
N GLY A 64 -0.62 7.31 -1.89
CA GLY A 64 -1.14 6.46 -2.95
C GLY A 64 -2.04 7.23 -3.91
N ARG A 65 -2.93 8.05 -3.37
CA ARG A 65 -3.81 8.93 -4.16
C ARG A 65 -3.03 9.94 -4.97
N THR A 66 -2.04 10.60 -4.37
CA THR A 66 -1.17 11.56 -5.07
C THR A 66 -0.39 10.89 -6.20
N ALA A 67 0.13 9.68 -5.97
CA ALA A 67 0.84 8.92 -6.99
C ALA A 67 -0.09 8.50 -8.15
N ALA A 68 -1.30 8.04 -7.82
CA ALA A 68 -2.33 7.71 -8.81
C ALA A 68 -2.76 8.94 -9.63
N ASP A 69 -2.98 10.10 -8.99
CA ASP A 69 -3.33 11.34 -9.69
C ASP A 69 -2.25 11.77 -10.70
N LYS A 70 -0.96 11.64 -10.34
CA LYS A 70 0.16 11.91 -11.24
C LYS A 70 0.22 10.93 -12.40
N ALA A 71 0.11 9.63 -12.13
CA ALA A 71 0.07 8.62 -13.18
C ALA A 71 -1.10 8.85 -14.14
N LEU A 72 -2.28 9.24 -13.63
CA LEU A 72 -3.45 9.54 -14.44
C LEU A 72 -3.26 10.79 -15.31
N THR A 73 -2.59 11.81 -14.77
CA THR A 73 -2.22 13.02 -15.52
C THR A 73 -1.34 12.67 -16.72
N GLU A 74 -0.28 11.88 -16.52
CA GLU A 74 0.60 11.42 -17.60
C GLU A 74 -0.15 10.61 -18.65
N LEU A 75 -1.11 9.76 -18.25
CA LEU A 75 -1.95 9.00 -19.19
C LEU A 75 -2.89 9.90 -20.01
N TYR A 76 -3.42 10.97 -19.42
CA TYR A 76 -4.22 11.94 -20.18
C TYR A 76 -3.38 12.73 -21.17
N ASP A 77 -2.18 13.14 -20.78
CA ASP A 77 -1.23 13.81 -21.67
C ASP A 77 -0.78 12.88 -22.79
N LEU A 78 -0.52 11.61 -22.49
CA LEU A 78 -0.27 10.57 -23.48
C LEU A 78 -1.43 10.44 -24.49
N ARG A 79 -2.68 10.31 -24.01
CA ARG A 79 -3.85 10.19 -24.91
C ARG A 79 -3.99 11.41 -25.80
N ARG A 80 -3.78 12.61 -25.25
CA ARG A 80 -3.79 13.86 -26.00
C ARG A 80 -2.68 13.88 -27.04
N HIS A 81 -1.47 13.50 -26.67
CA HIS A 81 -0.29 13.45 -27.53
C HIS A 81 -0.46 12.45 -28.68
N VAL A 82 -0.95 11.25 -28.40
CA VAL A 82 -1.25 10.24 -29.41
C VAL A 82 -2.21 10.77 -30.47
N SER A 83 -3.19 11.56 -30.05
CA SER A 83 -4.18 12.20 -30.94
C SER A 83 -3.58 13.29 -31.85
N THR A 84 -2.32 13.67 -31.66
CA THR A 84 -1.63 14.67 -32.49
C THR A 84 -0.93 14.08 -33.70
N TRP A 85 -0.87 12.75 -33.81
CA TRP A 85 -0.26 12.07 -34.95
C TRP A 85 -0.98 12.40 -36.27
N LYS A 86 -0.19 12.51 -37.34
CA LYS A 86 -0.66 12.87 -38.68
C LYS A 86 0.01 12.02 -39.73
N VAL A 87 -0.77 11.54 -40.68
CA VAL A 87 -0.24 10.89 -41.89
C VAL A 87 0.66 11.89 -42.62
N GLY A 88 1.85 11.42 -43.03
CA GLY A 88 2.83 12.23 -43.75
C GLY A 88 3.81 13.01 -42.88
N MET A 89 3.86 12.78 -41.56
CA MET A 89 4.94 13.29 -40.71
C MET A 89 6.31 12.86 -41.26
N SER A 90 7.27 13.79 -41.25
CA SER A 90 8.67 13.49 -41.58
C SER A 90 9.25 12.47 -40.60
N ALA A 91 10.33 11.79 -40.98
CA ALA A 91 10.97 10.80 -40.10
C ALA A 91 11.39 11.40 -38.74
N GLU A 92 11.85 12.65 -38.74
CA GLU A 92 12.23 13.38 -37.52
C GLU A 92 11.01 13.67 -36.64
N GLU A 93 9.92 14.20 -37.21
CA GLU A 93 8.67 14.44 -36.48
C GLU A 93 8.09 13.15 -35.89
N ARG A 94 8.14 12.05 -36.65
CA ARG A 94 7.69 10.74 -36.17
C ARG A 94 8.52 10.23 -35.00
N ASN A 95 9.85 10.36 -35.09
CA ASN A 95 10.72 9.96 -33.99
C ASN A 95 10.46 10.81 -32.74
N GLN A 96 10.32 12.13 -32.89
CA GLN A 96 9.97 13.02 -31.77
C GLN A 96 8.63 12.66 -31.15
N TRP A 97 7.60 12.43 -31.98
CA TRP A 97 6.29 11.99 -31.50
C TRP A 97 6.38 10.67 -30.74
N TYR A 98 7.11 9.69 -31.26
CA TYR A 98 7.29 8.39 -30.60
C TYR A 98 7.98 8.55 -29.24
N GLN A 99 9.09 9.29 -29.17
CA GLN A 99 9.83 9.50 -27.92
C GLN A 99 8.98 10.21 -26.87
N THR A 100 8.25 11.27 -27.23
CA THR A 100 7.39 11.99 -26.28
C THR A 100 6.28 11.09 -25.71
N GLY A 101 5.62 10.28 -26.53
CA GLY A 101 4.62 9.36 -25.99
C GLY A 101 5.26 8.25 -25.15
N TYR A 102 6.45 7.77 -25.53
CA TYR A 102 7.21 6.82 -24.72
C TYR A 102 7.53 7.40 -23.34
N ASP A 103 7.97 8.66 -23.25
CA ASP A 103 8.25 9.36 -22.00
C ASP A 103 7.02 9.45 -21.08
N HIS A 104 5.84 9.74 -21.64
CA HIS A 104 4.59 9.73 -20.88
C HIS A 104 4.23 8.32 -20.37
N THR A 105 4.38 7.27 -21.20
CA THR A 105 4.14 5.89 -20.74
C THR A 105 5.06 5.51 -19.59
N TYR A 106 6.34 5.89 -19.66
CA TYR A 106 7.34 5.60 -18.64
C TYR A 106 7.06 6.38 -17.35
N SER A 107 6.72 7.66 -17.47
CA SER A 107 6.36 8.51 -16.32
C SER A 107 5.09 8.02 -15.63
N ALA A 108 4.10 7.54 -16.38
CA ALA A 108 2.90 6.91 -15.82
C ALA A 108 3.25 5.63 -15.04
N GLU A 109 4.08 4.74 -15.61
CA GLU A 109 4.52 3.51 -14.94
C GLU A 109 5.29 3.81 -13.64
N LEU A 110 6.23 4.77 -13.67
CA LEU A 110 7.01 5.16 -12.49
C LEU A 110 6.12 5.74 -11.38
N ASN A 111 5.16 6.60 -11.72
CA ASN A 111 4.24 7.14 -10.72
C ASN A 111 3.33 6.04 -10.15
N ALA A 112 2.85 5.11 -10.98
CA ALA A 112 2.03 3.99 -10.52
C ALA A 112 2.79 3.02 -9.62
N ALA A 113 4.11 2.86 -9.82
CA ALA A 113 4.96 2.05 -8.96
C ALA A 113 5.00 2.54 -7.50
N LEU A 114 4.71 3.82 -7.26
CA LEU A 114 4.70 4.44 -5.93
C LEU A 114 3.37 4.25 -5.18
N ILE A 115 2.34 3.70 -5.81
CA ILE A 115 1.05 3.44 -5.19
C ILE A 115 1.22 2.26 -4.20
N PRO A 116 0.97 2.41 -2.90
CA PRO A 116 1.15 1.33 -1.93
C PRO A 116 0.11 0.22 -2.14
N GLU A 117 0.50 -1.02 -1.86
CA GLU A 117 -0.39 -2.21 -1.81
C GLU A 117 -1.17 -2.54 -3.10
N ALA A 118 -0.94 -1.83 -4.21
CA ALA A 118 -1.63 -2.02 -5.47
C ALA A 118 -0.90 -2.98 -6.44
N ASN A 119 -0.53 -4.19 -5.98
CA ASN A 119 0.24 -5.15 -6.78
C ASN A 119 -0.46 -5.51 -8.11
N GLU A 120 -1.74 -5.88 -8.04
CA GLU A 120 -2.51 -6.28 -9.23
C GLU A 120 -2.63 -5.12 -10.23
N LEU A 121 -2.91 -3.91 -9.76
CA LEU A 121 -2.94 -2.72 -10.61
C LEU A 121 -1.58 -2.50 -11.28
N ARG A 122 -0.48 -2.55 -10.53
CA ARG A 122 0.87 -2.28 -11.07
C ARG A 122 1.22 -3.25 -12.19
N GLU A 123 0.95 -4.55 -11.98
CA GLU A 123 1.19 -5.57 -13.00
C GLU A 123 0.31 -5.34 -14.24
N ARG A 124 -0.99 -5.14 -14.03
CA ARG A 124 -1.94 -4.91 -15.12
C ARG A 124 -1.65 -3.65 -15.92
N LEU A 125 -1.30 -2.56 -15.24
CA LEU A 125 -0.98 -1.28 -15.88
C LEU A 125 0.35 -1.37 -16.64
N ARG A 126 1.35 -2.10 -16.11
CA ARG A 126 2.60 -2.35 -16.82
C ARG A 126 2.37 -3.08 -18.14
N ASP A 127 1.56 -4.15 -18.12
CA ASP A 127 1.22 -4.88 -19.34
C ASP A 127 0.42 -4.02 -20.33
N ALA A 128 -0.52 -3.21 -19.84
CA ALA A 128 -1.27 -2.26 -20.64
C ALA A 128 -0.36 -1.22 -21.32
N LEU A 129 0.58 -0.64 -20.57
CA LEU A 129 1.51 0.36 -21.07
C LEU A 129 2.51 -0.21 -22.08
N GLU A 130 2.91 -1.48 -21.93
CA GLU A 130 3.71 -2.17 -22.93
C GLU A 130 2.93 -2.30 -24.25
N VAL A 131 1.65 -2.70 -24.19
CA VAL A 131 0.77 -2.71 -25.37
C VAL A 131 0.67 -1.32 -26.01
N VAL A 132 0.55 -0.25 -25.21
CA VAL A 132 0.53 1.13 -25.75
C VAL A 132 1.81 1.44 -26.52
N ARG A 133 2.99 1.12 -25.98
CA ARG A 133 4.28 1.35 -26.66
C ARG A 133 4.38 0.57 -27.96
N THR A 134 3.98 -0.71 -27.95
CA THR A 134 3.94 -1.53 -29.17
C THR A 134 2.99 -0.94 -30.20
N SER A 135 1.80 -0.51 -29.79
CA SER A 135 0.84 0.15 -30.67
C SER A 135 1.36 1.48 -31.22
N MET A 136 2.11 2.25 -30.42
CA MET A 136 2.78 3.47 -30.88
C MET A 136 3.87 3.19 -31.90
N ASP A 137 4.66 2.12 -31.73
CA ASP A 137 5.67 1.71 -32.71
C ASP A 137 5.01 1.34 -34.06
N VAL A 138 3.90 0.60 -34.00
CA VAL A 138 3.09 0.26 -35.17
C VAL A 138 2.53 1.52 -35.83
N ASP A 139 1.94 2.42 -35.05
CA ASP A 139 1.37 3.67 -35.56
C ASP A 139 2.47 4.56 -36.20
N ALA A 140 3.66 4.63 -35.60
CA ALA A 140 4.76 5.45 -36.08
C ALA A 140 5.41 4.92 -37.38
N TRP A 141 5.59 3.61 -37.49
CA TRP A 141 6.49 3.03 -38.50
C TRP A 141 5.83 2.05 -39.46
N GLN A 142 4.70 1.46 -39.07
CA GLN A 142 4.08 0.35 -39.80
C GLN A 142 2.72 0.73 -40.41
N SER A 143 2.11 1.82 -39.94
CA SER A 143 0.81 2.31 -40.40
C SER A 143 0.94 3.51 -41.32
N GLU A 144 0.27 3.47 -42.48
CA GLU A 144 0.02 4.64 -43.33
C GLU A 144 -1.32 5.33 -43.00
N HIS A 145 -1.97 4.93 -41.91
CA HIS A 145 -3.29 5.39 -41.49
C HIS A 145 -3.25 6.19 -40.19
N GLU A 146 -4.40 6.79 -39.85
CA GLU A 146 -4.62 7.48 -38.57
C GLU A 146 -4.37 6.54 -37.36
N PRO A 147 -3.96 7.11 -36.21
CA PRO A 147 -3.46 6.38 -35.05
C PRO A 147 -4.64 5.83 -34.25
N TYR A 148 -5.11 4.64 -34.60
CA TYR A 148 -6.26 4.04 -33.92
C TYR A 148 -5.83 3.16 -32.73
N LEU A 149 -4.65 2.54 -32.81
CA LEU A 149 -4.26 1.50 -31.86
C LEU A 149 -3.79 2.11 -30.54
N SER A 150 -2.82 3.01 -30.58
CA SER A 150 -2.26 3.63 -29.36
C SER A 150 -3.31 4.47 -28.61
N HIS A 151 -4.29 5.05 -29.30
CA HIS A 151 -5.37 5.81 -28.68
C HIS A 151 -6.26 4.89 -27.82
N PHE A 152 -6.72 3.78 -28.38
CA PHE A 152 -7.55 2.80 -27.67
C PHE A 152 -6.81 2.19 -26.47
N ASP A 153 -5.54 1.84 -26.64
CA ASP A 153 -4.75 1.21 -25.58
C ASP A 153 -4.44 2.21 -24.44
N ALA A 154 -4.26 3.51 -24.75
CA ALA A 154 -4.12 4.56 -23.74
C ALA A 154 -5.43 4.76 -22.95
N GLU A 155 -6.59 4.72 -23.60
CA GLU A 155 -7.89 4.82 -22.91
C GLU A 155 -8.12 3.67 -21.93
N HIS A 156 -7.71 2.45 -22.30
CA HIS A 156 -7.81 1.30 -21.41
C HIS A 156 -6.88 1.44 -20.20
N SER A 157 -5.68 1.98 -20.38
CA SER A 157 -4.76 2.30 -19.27
C SER A 157 -5.37 3.34 -18.30
N ILE A 158 -6.03 4.36 -18.83
CA ILE A 158 -6.80 5.35 -18.05
C ILE A 158 -7.93 4.66 -17.27
N ALA A 159 -8.64 3.73 -17.91
CA ALA A 159 -9.75 3.01 -17.30
C ALA A 159 -9.30 2.14 -16.11
N LEU A 160 -8.15 1.46 -16.21
CA LEU A 160 -7.56 0.69 -15.11
C LEU A 160 -7.31 1.56 -13.88
N LEU A 161 -6.59 2.67 -14.07
CA LEU A 161 -6.22 3.56 -12.96
C LEU A 161 -7.43 4.28 -12.38
N SER A 162 -8.37 4.70 -13.24
CA SER A 162 -9.63 5.32 -12.80
C SER A 162 -10.51 4.35 -12.01
N ALA A 163 -10.57 3.07 -12.39
CA ALA A 163 -11.29 2.04 -11.64
C ALA A 163 -10.67 1.84 -10.25
N TYR A 164 -9.35 1.72 -10.18
CA TYR A 164 -8.63 1.63 -8.92
C TYR A 164 -8.92 2.83 -7.99
N MET A 165 -8.87 4.05 -8.52
CA MET A 165 -9.13 5.27 -7.73
C MET A 165 -10.56 5.36 -7.21
N ARG A 166 -11.52 4.68 -7.84
CA ARG A 166 -12.91 4.59 -7.35
C ARG A 166 -13.13 3.42 -6.39
N GLY A 167 -12.14 2.53 -6.24
CA GLY A 167 -12.30 1.27 -5.50
C GLY A 167 -13.12 0.22 -6.28
N ASP A 168 -13.27 0.39 -7.59
CA ASP A 168 -13.97 -0.57 -8.46
C ASP A 168 -13.06 -1.76 -8.80
N SER A 169 -13.65 -2.87 -9.23
CA SER A 169 -12.91 -3.97 -9.85
C SER A 169 -12.19 -3.49 -11.12
N LEU A 170 -10.95 -3.92 -11.31
CA LEU A 170 -10.18 -3.57 -12.51
C LEU A 170 -10.85 -4.11 -13.78
N PRO A 171 -10.89 -3.31 -14.87
CA PRO A 171 -11.31 -3.78 -16.19
C PRO A 171 -10.65 -5.10 -16.62
N THR A 172 -11.45 -5.92 -17.31
CA THR A 172 -10.98 -7.20 -17.88
C THR A 172 -9.83 -6.96 -18.86
N PRO A 173 -8.78 -7.81 -18.86
CA PRO A 173 -7.68 -7.62 -19.79
C PRO A 173 -8.11 -7.72 -21.24
N THR A 174 -7.58 -6.82 -22.07
CA THR A 174 -7.82 -6.86 -23.52
C THR A 174 -7.13 -8.08 -24.13
N SER A 175 -7.54 -8.48 -25.34
CA SER A 175 -6.88 -9.59 -26.03
C SER A 175 -5.40 -9.31 -26.33
N ARG A 176 -5.01 -8.04 -26.46
CA ARG A 176 -3.61 -7.64 -26.67
C ARG A 176 -2.82 -7.75 -25.38
N GLU A 177 -3.35 -7.25 -24.28
CA GLU A 177 -2.74 -7.41 -22.95
C GLU A 177 -2.49 -8.89 -22.65
N LYS A 178 -3.48 -9.76 -22.86
CA LYS A 178 -3.31 -11.20 -22.64
C LYS A 178 -2.17 -11.80 -23.45
N ARG A 179 -1.99 -11.36 -24.70
CA ARG A 179 -0.88 -11.81 -25.55
C ARG A 179 0.46 -11.32 -25.01
N GLU A 180 0.53 -10.07 -24.58
CA GLU A 180 1.76 -9.51 -24.00
C GLU A 180 2.13 -10.19 -22.68
N THR A 181 1.16 -10.43 -21.79
CA THR A 181 1.38 -11.20 -20.55
C THR A 181 1.94 -12.59 -20.89
N THR A 182 1.33 -13.32 -21.82
CA THR A 182 1.84 -14.64 -22.25
C THR A 182 3.24 -14.55 -22.86
N GLN A 183 3.53 -13.54 -23.68
CA GLN A 183 4.87 -13.37 -24.26
C GLN A 183 5.91 -13.03 -23.19
N ARG A 184 5.55 -12.26 -22.17
CA ARG A 184 6.42 -11.95 -21.02
C ARG A 184 6.74 -13.22 -20.23
N GLU A 185 5.72 -14.01 -19.90
CA GLU A 185 5.89 -15.30 -19.20
C GLU A 185 6.82 -16.24 -19.99
N MET A 186 6.61 -16.37 -21.31
CA MET A 186 7.51 -17.18 -22.17
C MET A 186 8.95 -16.67 -22.18
N ARG A 187 9.16 -15.34 -22.19
CA ARG A 187 10.50 -14.74 -22.12
C ARG A 187 11.19 -15.07 -20.80
N GLU A 188 10.48 -14.93 -19.68
CA GLU A 188 11.00 -15.21 -18.34
C GLU A 188 11.35 -16.69 -18.16
N GLU A 189 10.50 -17.60 -18.63
CA GLU A 189 10.76 -19.05 -18.62
C GLU A 189 12.00 -19.41 -19.46
N GLY A 190 12.13 -18.82 -20.64
CA GLY A 190 13.29 -19.04 -21.52
C GLY A 190 14.60 -18.61 -20.87
N TRP A 191 14.62 -17.48 -20.18
CA TRP A 191 15.80 -16.98 -19.47
C TRP A 191 16.15 -17.88 -18.27
N ALA A 192 15.14 -18.30 -17.52
CA ALA A 192 15.33 -19.21 -16.39
C ALA A 192 15.87 -20.59 -16.83
N GLU A 193 15.48 -21.06 -18.01
CA GLU A 193 16.01 -22.30 -18.61
C GLU A 193 17.47 -22.11 -19.07
N GLU A 194 17.80 -20.98 -19.69
CA GLU A 194 19.18 -20.68 -20.11
C GLU A 194 20.13 -20.56 -18.90
N ASP A 195 19.70 -19.89 -17.84
CA ASP A 195 20.47 -19.78 -16.60
C ASP A 195 20.68 -21.15 -15.93
N ARG A 196 19.65 -22.01 -15.93
CA ARG A 196 19.78 -23.40 -15.45
C ARG A 196 20.85 -24.17 -16.23
N ARG A 197 20.88 -24.03 -17.56
CA ARG A 197 21.91 -24.66 -18.41
C ARG A 197 23.32 -24.12 -18.13
N ARG A 198 23.46 -22.81 -17.93
CA ARG A 198 24.76 -22.19 -17.60
C ARG A 198 25.26 -22.60 -16.23
N SER A 199 24.37 -22.78 -15.26
CA SER A 199 24.72 -23.16 -13.89
C SER A 199 25.11 -24.63 -13.72
N ASN A 200 24.81 -25.48 -14.70
CA ASN A 200 25.08 -26.92 -14.65
C ASN A 200 25.77 -27.40 -15.94
N PRO A 201 27.01 -26.93 -16.23
CA PRO A 201 27.76 -27.36 -17.40
C PRO A 201 28.16 -28.83 -17.23
N SER A 202 27.64 -29.66 -18.12
CA SER A 202 27.99 -31.08 -18.27
C SER A 202 29.46 -31.30 -18.59
#